data_AF-A0A6A9SVK8-F1
#
_entry.id   AF-A0A6A9SVK8-F1
#
_cell.length_a   1.000
_cell.length_b   1.000
_cell.length_c   1.000
_cell.angle_alpha   90.00
_cell.angle_beta   90.00
_cell.angle_gamma   90.00
#
_symmetry.space_group_name_H-M   'P 1'
#
loop_
_entity.id
_entity.type
_entity.pdbx_description
1 polymer ?
#
loop_
_entity_poly.entity_id
_entity_poly.type
_entity_poly.pdbx_seq_one_letter_code
_entity_poly.pdbx_strand_id
1 'polypeptide(L)' 'MTVSFDLFGTLVDCDTPADPAAAVAAELRERGVSVPEDFGDAYREVHIDAP' A
#
# COMPACT_ATOMS: atom_id res chain seq x y z
N MET A 1 -14.60 -0.07 -1.21
CA MET A 1 -14.60 -0.29 -2.68
C MET A 1 -13.76 -1.52 -2.92
N THR A 2 -14.31 -2.55 -3.56
CA THR A 2 -13.60 -3.80 -3.82
C THR A 2 -12.72 -3.62 -5.05
N VAL A 3 -11.43 -3.96 -4.93
CA VAL A 3 -10.47 -3.90 -6.03
C VAL A 3 -10.11 -5.33 -6.41
N SER A 4 -10.05 -5.60 -7.72
CA SER A 4 -9.62 -6.89 -8.24
C SER A 4 -8.32 -6.74 -9.03
N PHE A 5 -7.37 -7.62 -8.76
CA PHE A 5 -6.04 -7.60 -9.38
C PHE A 5 -5.51 -9.03 -9.56
N ASP A 6 -4.69 -9.23 -10.59
CA ASP A 6 -4.03 -10.50 -10.82
C ASP A 6 -2.78 -10.62 -9.95
N LEU A 7 -2.71 -11.72 -9.19
CA LEU A 7 -1.50 -12.14 -8.49
C LEU A 7 -1.05 -13.48 -9.04
N PHE A 8 -0.07 -13.43 -9.95
CA PHE A 8 0.54 -14.63 -10.53
C PHE A 8 -0.47 -15.60 -11.16
N GLY A 9 -1.44 -15.07 -11.92
CA GLY A 9 -2.49 -15.87 -12.58
C GLY A 9 -3.67 -16.22 -11.67
N THR A 10 -3.71 -15.71 -10.45
CA THR A 10 -4.88 -15.81 -9.55
C THR A 10 -5.55 -14.45 -9.45
N LEU A 11 -6.81 -14.38 -9.87
CA LEU A 11 -7.64 -13.19 -9.64
C LEU A 11 -8.06 -13.14 -8.18
N VAL A 12 -7.65 -12.08 -7.48
CA VAL A 12 -7.98 -11.85 -6.08
C VAL A 12 -8.89 -10.64 -5.96
N ASP A 13 -9.80 -10.68 -4.99
CA ASP A 13 -10.59 -9.53 -4.56
C ASP A 13 -10.30 -9.20 -3.09
N CYS A 14 -10.33 -7.91 -2.75
CA CYS A 14 -10.19 -7.43 -1.39
C CYS A 14 -10.89 -6.08 -1.23
N ASP A 15 -11.40 -5.83 -0.02
CA ASP A 15 -11.88 -4.51 0.36
C ASP A 15 -10.70 -3.55 0.57
N THR A 16 -10.77 -2.38 -0.07
CA THR A 16 -9.80 -1.32 0.18
C THR A 16 -10.02 -0.75 1.59
N PRO A 17 -9.00 -0.74 2.47
CA PRO A 17 -9.09 -0.09 3.78
C PRO A 17 -9.43 1.40 3.64
N ALA A 18 -10.03 1.99 4.68
CA ALA A 18 -10.33 3.42 4.69
C ALA A 18 -9.07 4.29 4.59
N ASP A 19 -7.95 3.82 5.16
CA ASP A 19 -6.62 4.43 5.01
C ASP A 19 -5.59 3.35 4.65
N PRO A 20 -5.34 3.14 3.34
CA PRO A 20 -4.38 2.14 2.87
C PRO A 20 -2.95 2.39 3.38
N ALA A 21 -2.53 3.66 3.48
CA ALA A 21 -1.18 4.00 3.93
C ALA A 21 -0.98 3.58 5.40
N ALA A 22 -1.96 3.84 6.27
CA ALA A 22 -1.91 3.43 7.66
C ALA A 22 -1.91 1.89 7.81
N ALA A 23 -2.74 1.20 7.04
CA ALA A 23 -2.79 -0.27 7.05
C ALA A 23 -1.45 -0.89 6.66
N VAL A 24 -0.85 -0.42 5.57
CA VAL A 24 0.48 -0.89 5.11
C VAL A 24 1.57 -0.55 6.14
N ALA A 25 1.55 0.64 6.73
CA ALA A 25 2.53 1.04 7.73
C ALA A 25 2.48 0.16 9.00
N ALA A 26 1.29 -0.23 9.46
CA ALA A 26 1.13 -1.14 10.59
C ALA A 26 1.75 -2.51 10.29
N GLU A 27 1.37 -3.09 9.14
CA GLU A 27 1.86 -4.36 8.62
C GLU A 27 3.39 -4.40 8.43
N LEU A 28 4.01 -3.29 8.03
CA LEU A 28 5.46 -3.18 7.92
C LEU A 28 6.14 -3.16 9.30
N ARG A 29 5.61 -2.37 10.25
CA ARG A 29 6.14 -2.30 11.61
C ARG A 29 6.04 -3.62 12.35
N GLU A 30 4.94 -4.36 12.20
CA GLU A 30 4.78 -5.70 12.78
C GLU A 30 5.85 -6.69 12.28
N ARG A 31 6.33 -6.51 11.04
CA ARG A 31 7.43 -7.28 10.45
C ARG A 31 8.82 -6.73 10.80
N GLY A 32 8.91 -5.72 11.67
CA GLY A 32 10.15 -5.08 12.07
C GLY A 32 10.76 -4.13 11.03
N VAL A 33 9.98 -3.72 10.03
CA VAL A 33 10.42 -2.75 9.02
C VAL A 33 10.20 -1.33 9.55
N SER A 34 11.25 -0.51 9.51
CA SER A 34 11.17 0.91 9.84
C SER A 34 10.32 1.64 8.79
N VAL A 35 9.28 2.34 9.26
CA VAL A 35 8.41 3.16 8.40
C VAL A 35 8.70 4.65 8.67
N PRO A 36 9.02 5.45 7.64
CA PRO A 36 9.24 6.89 7.78
C PRO A 36 8.05 7.63 8.39
N GLU A 37 8.30 8.77 9.03
CA GLU A 37 7.25 9.60 9.64
C GLU A 37 6.30 10.21 8.59
N ASP A 38 6.85 10.56 7.42
CA ASP A 38 6.16 11.11 6.26
C ASP A 38 5.60 10.04 5.30
N PHE A 39 5.59 8.76 5.71
CA PHE A 39 5.17 7.65 4.86
C PHE A 39 3.77 7.83 4.27
N GLY A 40 2.85 8.45 5.02
CA GLY A 40 1.50 8.73 4.51
C GLY A 40 1.50 9.68 3.30
N ASP A 41 2.38 10.67 3.30
CA ASP A 41 2.52 11.62 2.19
C ASP A 41 3.22 10.93 1.01
N ALA A 42 4.34 10.25 1.27
CA ALA A 42 5.09 9.51 0.26
C ALA A 42 4.26 8.41 -0.42
N TYR A 43 3.41 7.69 0.32
CA TYR A 43 2.53 6.64 -0.22
C TYR A 43 1.54 7.19 -1.26
N ARG A 44 1.15 8.46 -1.14
CA ARG A 44 0.19 9.13 -2.02
C ARG A 44 0.87 9.91 -3.14
N GLU A 45 2.19 10.04 -3.09
CA GLU A 45 2.94 10.70 -4.14
C GLU A 45 2.83 9.90 -5.44
N VAL A 46 2.50 10.60 -6.52
CA VAL A 46 2.39 9.96 -7.84
C VAL A 46 3.79 9.57 -8.29
N HIS A 47 4.01 8.26 -8.48
CA HIS A 47 5.21 7.80 -9.16
C HIS A 47 5.20 8.29 -10.61
N ILE A 48 6.08 9.25 -10.90
CA ILE A 48 6.40 9.67 -12.26
C ILE A 48 7.69 8.98 -12.70
N ASP A 49 7.76 8.58 -13.96
CA ASP A 49 9.05 8.24 -14.56
C ASP A 49 9.86 9.54 -14.68
N ALA A 50 10.87 9.68 -13.83
CA ALA A 50 11.85 10.75 -13.95
C ALA A 50 12.63 10.60 -15.28
N PRO A 51 13.03 11.72 -15.91
CA PRO A 51 13.60 11.74 -17.26
C PRO A 51 14.94 11.01 -17.41
#